data_AF-D6W9W8-F1
#
_entry.id   AF-D6W9W8-F1
#
_cell.length_a   1.000
_cell.length_b   1.000
_cell.length_c   1.000
_cell.angle_alpha   90.00
_cell.angle_beta   90.00
_cell.angle_gamma   90.00
#
_symmetry.space_group_name_H-M   'P 1'
#
loop_
_entity.id
_entity.type
_entity.pdbx_description
1 polymer ?
#
loop_
_entity_poly.entity_id
_entity_poly.type
_entity_poly.pdbx_seq_one_letter_code
_entity_poly.pdbx_strand_id
1 'polypeptide(L)'
;MTLVVTILVPGSTNLVGKFTQSVRRIVQDVKDEGTASGQTKEEVIETNERLRAVRIRLDESYDTAKKALVTLMGKYNDSKSVHNIFQRYNLLKAMIKEVIRLETQYWTLVDIPKQEKQETVPAFVLRACAIMEKTQKSGEGVKTSAKLAEEAQDKRERIERLENMTTSQIEAENTQMTNDLYRLLKKYSGLRNLIRQLKIEYTNAKIYPMVLRYTMLKDMIKDIMLHPDYMEVCHEVDA
;
A
#
# COMPACT_ATOMS: atom_id res chain seq x y z
N MET A 1 57.24 29.88 40.72
CA MET A 1 55.96 29.77 40.00
C MET A 1 55.86 28.37 39.41
N THR A 2 55.03 27.58 40.07
CA THR A 2 54.25 26.40 39.64
C THR A 2 54.70 25.58 38.44
N LEU A 3 55.17 24.34 38.72
CA LEU A 3 55.14 23.21 37.79
C LEU A 3 53.68 22.90 37.41
N VAL A 4 53.37 22.86 36.11
CA VAL A 4 52.13 22.28 35.60
C VAL A 4 52.44 20.83 35.21
N VAL A 5 51.98 19.89 36.04
CA VAL A 5 51.96 18.46 35.73
C VAL A 5 50.75 18.21 34.84
N THR A 6 50.97 17.94 33.56
CA THR A 6 49.93 17.47 32.64
C THR A 6 49.65 15.99 32.93
N ILE A 7 48.55 15.71 33.62
CA ILE A 7 48.03 14.36 33.78
C ILE A 7 47.44 13.91 32.44
N LEU A 8 48.10 12.97 31.77
CA LEU A 8 47.54 12.22 30.65
C LEU A 8 46.40 11.33 31.18
N VAL A 9 45.17 11.67 30.85
CA VAL A 9 44.03 10.76 31.05
C VAL A 9 44.17 9.64 30.01
N PRO A 10 44.33 8.36 30.39
CA PRO A 10 44.29 7.28 29.43
C PRO A 10 42.85 7.16 28.95
N GLY A 11 42.60 7.51 27.69
CA GLY A 11 41.34 7.23 27.03
C GLY A 11 41.11 5.73 27.05
N SER A 12 40.22 5.29 27.93
CA SER A 12 39.75 3.91 28.05
C SER A 12 39.30 3.44 26.68
N THR A 13 40.16 2.66 26.04
CA THR A 13 39.92 2.11 24.71
C THR A 13 38.75 1.14 24.84
N ASN A 14 37.64 1.44 24.16
CA ASN A 14 36.48 0.55 23.97
C ASN A 14 36.84 -0.68 23.10
N LEU A 15 37.97 -1.33 23.39
CA LEU A 15 38.47 -2.51 22.71
C LEU A 15 37.47 -3.66 22.85
N VAL A 16 36.89 -3.87 24.03
CA VAL A 16 35.91 -4.94 24.27
C VAL A 16 34.63 -4.70 23.46
N GLY A 17 34.16 -3.46 23.36
CA GLY A 17 33.01 -3.08 22.52
C GLY A 17 33.28 -3.28 21.03
N LYS A 18 34.48 -2.91 20.56
CA LYS A 18 34.90 -3.14 19.16
C LYS A 18 35.09 -4.62 18.86
N PHE A 19 35.68 -5.39 19.78
CA PHE A 19 35.93 -6.81 19.62
C PHE A 19 34.62 -7.61 19.59
N THR A 20 33.66 -7.28 20.47
CA THR A 20 32.33 -7.91 20.49
C THR A 20 31.51 -7.57 19.24
N GLN A 21 31.62 -6.34 18.72
CA GLN A 21 31.05 -5.94 17.42
C GLN A 21 31.71 -6.70 16.25
N SER A 22 33.03 -6.75 16.20
CA SER A 22 33.78 -7.50 15.18
C SER A 22 33.46 -8.99 15.21
N VAL A 23 33.34 -9.60 16.40
CA VAL A 23 32.94 -11.01 16.53
C VAL A 23 31.50 -11.23 16.09
N ARG A 24 30.55 -10.34 16.43
CA ARG A 24 29.18 -10.43 15.90
C ARG A 24 29.15 -10.34 14.38
N ARG A 25 29.96 -9.44 13.80
CA ARG A 25 30.09 -9.29 12.34
C ARG A 25 30.66 -10.56 11.70
N ILE A 26 31.77 -11.09 12.23
CA ILE A 26 32.39 -12.33 11.74
C ILE A 26 31.43 -13.53 11.89
N VAL A 27 30.70 -13.65 13.00
CA VAL A 27 29.69 -14.71 13.18
C VAL A 27 28.53 -14.57 12.18
N GLN A 28 28.18 -13.33 11.83
CA GLN A 28 27.18 -13.04 10.81
C GLN A 28 27.69 -13.43 9.41
N ASP A 29 28.91 -13.01 9.08
CA ASP A 29 29.56 -13.28 7.79
C ASP A 29 29.76 -14.80 7.58
N VAL A 30 30.08 -15.55 8.64
CA VAL A 30 30.19 -17.03 8.62
C VAL A 30 28.81 -17.71 8.50
N LYS A 31 27.74 -17.06 8.96
CA LYS A 31 26.35 -17.55 8.77
C LYS A 31 25.78 -17.19 7.40
N ASP A 32 26.35 -16.20 6.72
CA ASP A 32 25.94 -15.73 5.39
C ASP A 32 26.63 -16.49 4.25
N GLU A 33 27.28 -17.64 4.53
CA GLU A 33 27.78 -18.56 3.50
C GLU A 33 26.60 -19.18 2.70
N GLY A 34 26.14 -18.42 1.70
CA GLY A 34 25.34 -18.88 0.57
C GLY A 34 23.84 -19.05 0.87
N THR A 35 23.05 -18.02 0.56
CA THR A 35 21.60 -18.21 0.40
C THR A 35 21.29 -18.96 -0.88
N ALA A 36 20.18 -19.72 -0.90
CA ALA A 36 19.76 -20.51 -2.05
C ALA A 36 19.46 -19.67 -3.31
N SER A 37 19.26 -18.35 -3.15
CA SER A 37 18.96 -17.41 -4.22
C SER A 37 20.22 -16.90 -4.95
N GLY A 38 21.40 -16.98 -4.31
CA GLY A 38 22.63 -16.38 -4.81
C GLY A 38 22.65 -14.85 -4.81
N GLN A 39 21.65 -14.19 -4.20
CA GLN A 39 21.60 -12.73 -4.10
C GLN A 39 22.53 -12.21 -3.00
N THR A 40 23.09 -11.03 -3.23
CA THR A 40 23.84 -10.28 -2.22
C THR A 40 22.90 -9.74 -1.14
N LYS A 41 23.43 -9.51 0.07
CA LYS A 41 22.65 -8.94 1.16
C LYS A 41 22.03 -7.61 0.79
N GLU A 42 22.78 -6.76 0.10
CA GLU A 42 22.32 -5.47 -0.42
C GLU A 42 21.12 -5.60 -1.36
N GLU A 43 21.11 -6.58 -2.27
CA GLU A 43 19.97 -6.83 -3.19
C GLU A 43 18.72 -7.30 -2.45
N VAL A 44 18.90 -8.12 -1.41
CA VAL A 44 17.79 -8.61 -0.58
C VAL A 44 17.22 -7.47 0.28
N ILE A 45 18.06 -6.58 0.79
CA ILE A 45 17.65 -5.35 1.49
C ILE A 45 16.91 -4.40 0.53
N GLU A 46 17.43 -4.19 -0.68
CA GLU A 46 16.76 -3.35 -1.68
C GLU A 46 15.37 -3.89 -2.01
N THR A 47 15.26 -5.21 -2.21
CA THR A 47 13.97 -5.87 -2.44
C THR A 47 13.00 -5.64 -1.27
N ASN A 48 13.48 -5.72 -0.03
CA ASN A 48 12.68 -5.47 1.17
C ASN A 48 12.10 -4.06 1.17
N GLU A 49 12.94 -3.06 0.90
CA GLU A 49 12.52 -1.65 0.85
C GLU A 49 11.51 -1.38 -0.26
N ARG A 50 11.70 -1.98 -1.45
CA ARG A 50 10.75 -1.86 -2.57
C ARG A 50 9.38 -2.43 -2.22
N LEU A 51 9.34 -3.64 -1.64
CA LEU A 51 8.10 -4.29 -1.19
C LEU A 51 7.37 -3.44 -0.15
N ARG A 52 8.10 -2.87 0.82
CA ARG A 52 7.52 -2.02 1.89
C ARG A 52 6.96 -0.71 1.35
N ALA A 53 7.72 0.00 0.52
CA ALA A 53 7.28 1.27 -0.07
C ALA A 53 5.97 1.09 -0.87
N VAL A 54 5.90 0.00 -1.64
CA VAL A 54 4.72 -0.34 -2.45
C VAL A 54 3.54 -0.74 -1.57
N ARG A 55 3.77 -1.53 -0.52
CA ARG A 55 2.73 -1.91 0.45
C ARG A 55 2.05 -0.69 1.07
N ILE A 56 2.82 0.25 1.63
CA ILE A 56 2.29 1.46 2.27
C ILE A 56 1.37 2.23 1.31
N ARG A 57 1.85 2.48 0.08
CA ARG A 57 1.08 3.22 -0.91
C ARG A 57 -0.17 2.47 -1.38
N LEU A 58 -0.07 1.16 -1.49
CA LEU A 58 -1.20 0.33 -1.89
C LEU A 58 -2.27 0.28 -0.80
N ASP A 59 -1.86 0.18 0.47
CA ASP A 59 -2.74 0.25 1.64
C ASP A 59 -3.55 1.56 1.63
N GLU A 60 -2.91 2.71 1.43
CA GLU A 60 -3.62 4.01 1.35
C GLU A 60 -4.67 4.07 0.22
N SER A 61 -4.30 3.53 -0.96
CA SER A 61 -5.20 3.47 -2.11
C SER A 61 -6.37 2.50 -1.86
N TYR A 62 -6.08 1.37 -1.21
CA TYR A 62 -7.05 0.37 -0.80
C TYR A 62 -8.04 0.93 0.20
N ASP A 63 -7.58 1.58 1.27
CA ASP A 63 -8.45 2.20 2.27
C ASP A 63 -9.33 3.27 1.66
N THR A 64 -8.79 4.06 0.74
CA THR A 64 -9.56 5.08 0.00
C THR A 64 -10.68 4.44 -0.82
N ALA A 65 -10.40 3.37 -1.56
CA ALA A 65 -11.39 2.64 -2.35
C ALA A 65 -12.44 1.95 -1.46
N LYS A 66 -11.99 1.23 -0.41
CA LYS A 66 -12.83 0.54 0.58
C LYS A 66 -13.80 1.53 1.24
N LYS A 67 -13.27 2.61 1.80
CA LYS A 67 -14.08 3.65 2.48
C LYS A 67 -15.12 4.24 1.56
N ALA A 68 -14.79 4.51 0.29
CA ALA A 68 -15.75 5.06 -0.66
C ALA A 68 -16.90 4.08 -0.96
N LEU A 69 -16.62 2.79 -1.15
CA LEU A 69 -17.62 1.77 -1.40
C LEU A 69 -18.49 1.48 -0.15
N VAL A 70 -17.89 1.42 1.04
CA VAL A 70 -18.63 1.27 2.31
C VAL A 70 -19.51 2.49 2.56
N THR A 71 -19.01 3.70 2.29
CA THR A 71 -19.79 4.95 2.40
C THR A 71 -20.95 4.98 1.41
N LEU A 72 -20.75 4.50 0.17
CA LEU A 72 -21.81 4.36 -0.83
C LEU A 72 -22.95 3.47 -0.31
N MET A 73 -22.60 2.32 0.27
CA MET A 73 -23.55 1.39 0.87
C MET A 73 -24.32 2.02 2.04
N GLY A 74 -23.63 2.70 2.97
CA GLY A 74 -24.25 3.43 4.07
C GLY A 74 -25.28 4.45 3.57
N LYS A 75 -24.85 5.35 2.67
CA LYS A 75 -25.72 6.38 2.07
C LYS A 75 -26.89 5.78 1.30
N TYR A 76 -26.69 4.65 0.61
CA TYR A 76 -27.76 3.97 -0.11
C TYR A 76 -28.82 3.41 0.85
N ASN A 77 -28.40 2.78 1.95
CA ASN A 77 -29.32 2.29 2.98
C ASN A 77 -30.12 3.44 3.61
N ASP A 78 -29.45 4.54 3.97
CA ASP A 78 -30.13 5.72 4.52
C ASP A 78 -31.15 6.30 3.55
N SER A 79 -30.83 6.32 2.24
CA SER A 79 -31.72 6.82 1.19
C SER A 79 -33.05 6.07 1.09
N LYS A 80 -33.15 4.84 1.63
CA LYS A 80 -34.39 4.04 1.59
C LYS A 80 -35.52 4.68 2.39
N SER A 81 -35.19 5.52 3.39
CA SER A 81 -36.15 6.29 4.18
C SER A 81 -36.77 7.48 3.42
N VAL A 82 -36.18 7.89 2.29
CA VAL A 82 -36.65 9.04 1.51
C VAL A 82 -37.79 8.63 0.59
N HIS A 83 -39.01 9.03 0.93
CA HIS A 83 -40.22 8.72 0.15
C HIS A 83 -40.31 9.51 -1.18
N ASN A 84 -39.77 10.73 -1.23
CA ASN A 84 -39.79 11.53 -2.44
C ASN A 84 -38.78 10.98 -3.47
N ILE A 85 -39.30 10.46 -4.58
CA ILE A 85 -38.50 9.81 -5.63
C ILE A 85 -37.51 10.77 -6.29
N PHE A 86 -37.88 12.05 -6.48
CA PHE A 86 -36.98 13.05 -7.08
C PHE A 86 -35.80 13.39 -6.16
N GLN A 87 -36.07 13.56 -4.87
CA GLN A 87 -35.03 13.78 -3.86
C GLN A 87 -34.11 12.56 -3.76
N ARG A 88 -34.70 11.36 -3.66
CA ARG A 88 -33.92 10.12 -3.59
C ARG A 88 -33.08 9.90 -4.84
N TYR A 89 -33.63 10.16 -6.02
CA TYR A 89 -32.87 10.10 -7.27
C TYR A 89 -31.64 11.02 -7.25
N ASN A 90 -31.78 12.25 -6.75
CA ASN A 90 -30.64 13.16 -6.61
C ASN A 90 -29.59 12.64 -5.62
N LEU A 91 -30.00 12.02 -4.51
CA LEU A 91 -29.09 11.36 -3.56
C LEU A 91 -28.33 10.21 -4.21
N LEU A 92 -29.01 9.31 -4.92
CA LEU A 92 -28.39 8.18 -5.63
C LEU A 92 -27.35 8.66 -6.65
N LYS A 93 -27.71 9.69 -7.41
CA LYS A 93 -26.81 10.34 -8.37
C LYS A 93 -25.58 10.93 -7.67
N ALA A 94 -25.76 11.58 -6.52
CA ALA A 94 -24.68 12.22 -5.77
C ALA A 94 -23.70 11.19 -5.20
N MET A 95 -24.18 10.14 -4.53
CA MET A 95 -23.31 9.11 -3.95
C MET A 95 -22.52 8.34 -5.02
N ILE A 96 -23.13 8.03 -6.18
CA ILE A 96 -22.40 7.41 -7.30
C ILE A 96 -21.32 8.37 -7.83
N LYS A 97 -21.65 9.66 -7.97
CA LYS A 97 -20.68 10.68 -8.43
C LYS A 97 -19.47 10.80 -7.50
N GLU A 98 -19.65 10.69 -6.20
CA GLU A 98 -18.56 10.73 -5.23
C GLU A 98 -17.57 9.56 -5.44
N VAL A 99 -18.08 8.35 -5.66
CA VAL A 99 -17.27 7.15 -5.88
C VAL A 99 -16.54 7.20 -7.24
N ILE A 100 -17.27 7.49 -8.33
CA ILE A 100 -16.64 7.51 -9.68
C ILE A 100 -15.64 8.67 -9.83
N ARG A 101 -15.68 9.67 -8.94
CA ARG A 101 -14.68 10.74 -8.92
C ARG A 101 -13.27 10.18 -8.70
N LEU A 102 -13.14 9.09 -7.94
CA LEU A 102 -11.87 8.39 -7.72
C LEU A 102 -11.28 7.77 -9.00
N GLU A 103 -12.10 7.50 -10.01
CA GLU A 103 -11.67 7.07 -11.36
C GLU A 103 -11.37 8.25 -12.31
N THR A 104 -11.68 9.48 -11.90
CA THR A 104 -11.36 10.69 -12.68
C THR A 104 -10.18 11.46 -12.11
N GLN A 105 -9.88 11.23 -10.83
CA GLN A 105 -8.70 11.77 -10.15
C GLN A 105 -7.59 10.73 -10.20
N TYR A 106 -6.82 10.72 -11.30
CA TYR A 106 -5.76 9.74 -11.58
C TYR A 106 -4.71 9.58 -10.46
N TRP A 107 -4.59 10.56 -9.56
CA TRP A 107 -3.68 10.55 -8.41
C TRP A 107 -4.20 9.80 -7.18
N THR A 108 -5.53 9.64 -7.08
CA THR A 108 -6.17 9.14 -5.85
C THR A 108 -6.11 7.63 -5.73
N LEU A 109 -6.01 6.92 -6.86
CA LEU A 109 -6.00 5.47 -6.91
C LEU A 109 -4.91 5.00 -7.86
N VAL A 110 -4.03 4.12 -7.36
CA VAL A 110 -2.91 3.53 -8.11
C VAL A 110 -3.43 2.61 -9.22
N ASP A 111 -2.75 2.63 -10.38
CA ASP A 111 -2.98 1.66 -11.45
C ASP A 111 -2.05 0.46 -11.29
N ILE A 112 -2.60 -0.74 -11.47
CA ILE A 112 -1.90 -2.00 -11.19
C ILE A 112 -2.01 -2.91 -12.40
N PRO A 113 -0.91 -3.57 -12.80
CA PRO A 113 -0.96 -4.54 -13.89
C PRO A 113 -1.94 -5.68 -13.59
N LYS A 114 -2.49 -6.28 -14.64
CA LYS A 114 -3.11 -7.61 -14.54
C LYS A 114 -2.01 -8.66 -14.50
N GLN A 115 -2.15 -9.66 -13.63
CA GLN A 115 -1.27 -10.83 -13.60
C GLN A 115 -1.44 -11.65 -14.88
N GLU A 116 -0.34 -12.05 -15.49
CA GLU A 116 -0.36 -12.91 -16.67
C GLU A 116 -0.52 -14.38 -16.28
N LYS A 117 -1.15 -15.21 -17.12
CA LYS A 117 -1.51 -16.60 -16.76
C LYS A 117 -0.31 -17.47 -16.38
N GLN A 118 0.87 -17.18 -16.92
CA GLN A 118 2.11 -17.94 -16.67
C GLN A 118 3.03 -17.23 -15.67
N GLU A 119 2.65 -16.06 -15.16
CA GLU A 119 3.46 -15.26 -14.27
C GLU A 119 3.37 -15.78 -12.83
N THR A 120 4.53 -16.08 -12.24
CA THR A 120 4.60 -16.48 -10.84
C THR A 120 4.20 -15.31 -9.93
N VAL A 121 3.70 -15.63 -8.73
CA VAL A 121 3.29 -14.59 -7.75
C VAL A 121 4.42 -13.59 -7.45
N PRO A 122 5.67 -14.02 -7.16
CA PRO A 122 6.76 -13.07 -6.92
C PRO A 122 7.06 -12.18 -8.13
N ALA A 123 7.06 -12.72 -9.35
CA ALA A 123 7.29 -11.94 -10.56
C ALA A 123 6.22 -10.86 -10.76
N PHE A 124 4.95 -11.23 -10.55
CA PHE A 124 3.82 -10.29 -10.61
C PHE A 124 3.95 -9.15 -9.59
N VAL A 125 4.26 -9.49 -8.34
CA VAL A 125 4.42 -8.49 -7.26
C VAL A 125 5.56 -7.54 -7.57
N LEU A 126 6.72 -8.03 -8.01
CA LEU A 126 7.86 -7.18 -8.37
C LEU A 126 7.57 -6.29 -9.59
N ARG A 127 6.80 -6.78 -10.56
CA ARG A 127 6.34 -5.97 -11.69
C ARG A 127 5.38 -4.87 -11.26
N ALA A 128 4.46 -5.16 -10.35
CA ALA A 128 3.59 -4.14 -9.74
C ALA A 128 4.44 -3.08 -9.00
N CYS A 129 5.46 -3.50 -8.25
CA CYS A 129 6.40 -2.59 -7.59
C CYS A 129 7.07 -1.65 -8.60
N ALA A 130 7.64 -2.20 -9.68
CA ALA A 130 8.32 -1.41 -10.71
C ALA A 130 7.40 -0.39 -11.41
N ILE A 131 6.13 -0.72 -11.62
CA ILE A 131 5.14 0.21 -12.21
C ILE A 131 4.80 1.32 -11.21
N MET A 132 4.61 0.97 -9.94
CA MET A 132 4.29 1.93 -8.88
C MET A 132 5.45 2.91 -8.65
N GLU A 133 6.69 2.44 -8.61
CA GLU A 133 7.89 3.29 -8.51
C GLU A 133 7.96 4.34 -9.63
N LYS A 134 7.62 3.96 -10.88
CA LYS A 134 7.60 4.89 -12.02
C LYS A 134 6.49 5.94 -11.93
N THR A 135 5.33 5.56 -11.39
CA THR A 135 4.17 6.47 -11.28
C THR A 135 4.23 7.39 -10.06
N GLN A 136 5.16 7.16 -9.12
CA GLN A 136 5.33 7.94 -7.89
C GLN A 136 5.58 9.45 -8.14
N LYS A 137 6.19 9.82 -9.27
CA LYS A 137 6.69 11.18 -9.51
C LYS A 137 5.62 12.27 -9.73
N SER A 138 4.36 11.90 -9.93
CA SER A 138 3.43 12.81 -10.59
C SER A 138 2.25 13.31 -9.74
N GLY A 139 2.11 12.89 -8.47
CA GLY A 139 0.93 13.23 -7.67
C GLY A 139 1.09 13.40 -6.16
N GLU A 140 2.28 13.27 -5.58
CA GLU A 140 2.46 13.62 -4.17
C GLU A 140 2.32 15.14 -4.02
N GLY A 141 1.24 15.59 -3.37
CA GLY A 141 1.12 16.98 -2.91
C GLY A 141 2.33 17.36 -2.05
N VAL A 142 2.58 18.66 -1.88
CA VAL A 142 3.76 19.19 -1.17
C VAL A 142 3.82 18.60 0.24
N LYS A 143 4.63 17.55 0.43
CA LYS A 143 4.97 17.04 1.75
C LYS A 143 5.73 18.14 2.49
N THR A 144 5.37 18.38 3.74
CA THR A 144 6.12 19.31 4.57
C THR A 144 7.55 18.78 4.77
N SER A 145 8.52 19.66 4.89
CA SER A 145 9.92 19.29 5.15
C SER A 145 10.06 18.37 6.37
N ALA A 146 9.21 18.55 7.38
CA ALA A 146 9.12 17.70 8.56
C ALA A 146 8.73 16.24 8.23
N LYS A 147 7.70 16.02 7.40
CA LYS A 147 7.28 14.67 6.99
C LYS A 147 8.35 13.95 6.17
N LEU A 148 9.04 14.68 5.28
CA LEU A 148 10.13 14.12 4.49
C LEU A 148 11.32 13.70 5.36
N ALA A 149 11.62 14.48 6.42
CA ALA A 149 12.66 14.15 7.37
C ALA A 149 12.31 12.92 8.21
N GLU A 150 11.06 12.81 8.65
CA GLU A 150 10.53 11.64 9.39
C GLU A 150 10.58 10.37 8.53
N GLU A 151 10.04 10.41 7.29
CA GLU A 151 10.10 9.27 6.36
C GLU A 151 11.54 8.82 6.07
N ALA A 152 12.48 9.77 5.99
CA ALA A 152 13.90 9.48 5.78
C ALA A 152 14.56 8.88 7.03
N GLN A 153 14.17 9.32 8.22
CA GLN A 153 14.67 8.77 9.47
C GLN A 153 14.17 7.33 9.68
N ASP A 154 12.86 7.10 9.50
CA ASP A 154 12.28 5.76 9.58
C ASP A 154 12.93 4.80 8.58
N LYS A 155 13.23 5.30 7.37
CA LYS A 155 13.97 4.53 6.37
C LYS A 155 15.36 4.14 6.84
N ARG A 156 16.10 5.05 7.48
CA ARG A 156 17.44 4.77 8.00
C ARG A 156 17.40 3.73 9.11
N GLU A 157 16.49 3.88 10.08
CA GLU A 157 16.35 2.95 11.20
C GLU A 157 15.96 1.54 10.72
N ARG A 158 15.11 1.45 9.69
CA ARG A 158 14.77 0.16 9.06
C ARG A 158 15.96 -0.50 8.37
N ILE A 159 16.74 0.26 7.60
CA ILE A 159 17.93 -0.27 6.93
C ILE A 159 18.94 -0.75 7.98
N GLU A 160 19.18 0.04 9.03
CA GLU A 160 20.07 -0.36 10.13
C GLU A 160 19.62 -1.66 10.81
N ARG A 161 18.32 -1.85 11.02
CA ARG A 161 17.76 -3.12 11.53
C ARG A 161 18.07 -4.29 10.57
N LEU A 162 17.86 -4.10 9.27
CA LEU A 162 18.10 -5.12 8.25
C LEU A 162 19.58 -5.49 8.14
N GLU A 163 20.49 -4.52 8.28
CA GLU A 163 21.93 -4.76 8.30
C GLU A 163 22.37 -5.68 9.44
N ASN A 164 21.64 -5.66 10.57
CA ASN A 164 21.90 -6.54 11.70
C ASN A 164 21.27 -7.94 11.55
N MET A 165 20.51 -8.22 10.48
CA MET A 165 19.91 -9.52 10.18
C MET A 165 20.78 -10.35 9.23
N THR A 166 20.55 -11.67 9.18
CA THR A 166 21.20 -12.53 8.17
C THR A 166 20.46 -12.42 6.85
N THR A 167 21.12 -12.70 5.73
CA THR A 167 20.49 -12.64 4.40
C THR A 167 19.27 -13.56 4.33
N SER A 168 19.37 -14.78 4.87
CA SER A 168 18.24 -15.73 4.94
C SER A 168 17.03 -15.21 5.74
N GLN A 169 17.26 -14.45 6.82
CA GLN A 169 16.15 -13.84 7.58
C GLN A 169 15.43 -12.76 6.76
N ILE A 170 16.18 -11.95 6.00
CA ILE A 170 15.60 -10.90 5.15
C ILE A 170 14.86 -11.53 3.95
N GLU A 171 15.38 -12.61 3.38
CA GLU A 171 14.69 -13.38 2.33
C GLU A 171 13.36 -13.97 2.82
N ALA A 172 13.32 -14.47 4.05
CA ALA A 172 12.09 -14.95 4.67
C ALA A 172 11.08 -13.80 4.86
N GLU A 173 11.52 -12.62 5.34
CA GLU A 173 10.68 -11.42 5.39
C GLU A 173 10.17 -11.02 4.01
N ASN A 174 11.03 -11.02 2.98
CA ASN A 174 10.66 -10.67 1.61
C ASN A 174 9.62 -11.63 1.04
N THR A 175 9.76 -12.92 1.32
CA THR A 175 8.81 -13.95 0.90
C THR A 175 7.45 -13.72 1.55
N GLN A 176 7.42 -13.47 2.85
CA GLN A 176 6.21 -13.17 3.58
C GLN A 176 5.53 -11.89 3.05
N MET A 177 6.29 -10.80 2.90
CA MET A 177 5.78 -9.54 2.35
C MET A 177 5.28 -9.69 0.91
N THR A 178 5.94 -10.50 0.09
CA THR A 178 5.48 -10.79 -1.28
C THR A 178 4.10 -11.44 -1.26
N ASN A 179 3.86 -12.42 -0.40
CA ASN A 179 2.56 -13.08 -0.26
C ASN A 179 1.49 -12.13 0.27
N ASP A 180 1.82 -11.32 1.28
CA ASP A 180 0.88 -10.35 1.86
C ASP A 180 0.52 -9.26 0.84
N LEU A 181 1.51 -8.74 0.12
CA LEU A 181 1.32 -7.76 -0.93
C LEU A 181 0.50 -8.33 -2.10
N TYR A 182 0.71 -9.60 -2.46
CA TYR A 182 -0.13 -10.27 -3.46
C TYR A 182 -1.61 -10.30 -3.06
N ARG A 183 -1.94 -10.65 -1.81
CA ARG A 183 -3.32 -10.64 -1.32
C ARG A 183 -3.92 -9.22 -1.38
N LEU A 184 -3.15 -8.22 -0.95
CA LEU A 184 -3.57 -6.82 -1.00
C LEU A 184 -3.80 -6.34 -2.44
N LEU A 185 -2.91 -6.67 -3.37
CA LEU A 185 -3.05 -6.37 -4.80
C LEU A 185 -4.35 -6.96 -5.38
N LYS A 186 -4.69 -8.19 -4.99
CA LYS A 186 -5.93 -8.86 -5.41
C LYS A 186 -7.17 -8.13 -4.88
N LYS A 187 -7.22 -7.84 -3.58
CA LYS A 187 -8.33 -7.11 -2.95
C LYS A 187 -8.53 -5.72 -3.56
N TYR A 188 -7.44 -4.95 -3.64
CA TYR A 188 -7.46 -3.62 -4.25
C TYR A 188 -7.91 -3.67 -5.71
N SER A 189 -7.38 -4.61 -6.51
CA SER A 189 -7.80 -4.75 -7.90
C SER A 189 -9.30 -5.04 -8.03
N GLY A 190 -9.87 -5.84 -7.12
CA GLY A 190 -11.31 -6.09 -7.07
C GLY A 190 -12.11 -4.80 -6.87
N LEU A 191 -11.78 -4.03 -5.83
CA LEU A 191 -12.45 -2.76 -5.54
C LEU A 191 -12.28 -1.74 -6.68
N ARG A 192 -11.07 -1.64 -7.26
CA ARG A 192 -10.81 -0.75 -8.40
C ARG A 192 -11.67 -1.11 -9.61
N ASN A 193 -11.84 -2.40 -9.89
CA ASN A 193 -12.71 -2.85 -10.98
C ASN A 193 -14.18 -2.49 -10.74
N LEU A 194 -14.67 -2.59 -9.49
CA LEU A 194 -16.04 -2.15 -9.14
C LEU A 194 -16.25 -0.67 -9.40
N ILE A 195 -15.32 0.18 -8.96
CA ILE A 195 -15.40 1.64 -9.16
C ILE A 195 -15.37 1.97 -10.67
N ARG A 196 -14.50 1.29 -11.43
CA ARG A 196 -14.39 1.45 -12.88
C ARG A 196 -15.68 1.05 -13.60
N GLN A 197 -16.26 -0.09 -13.23
CA GLN A 197 -17.50 -0.58 -13.82
C GLN A 197 -18.67 0.36 -13.49
N LEU A 198 -18.77 0.82 -12.24
CA LEU A 198 -19.76 1.82 -11.82
C LEU A 198 -19.67 3.10 -12.66
N LYS A 199 -18.46 3.58 -12.96
CA LYS A 199 -18.25 4.76 -13.82
C LYS A 199 -18.77 4.53 -15.25
N ILE A 200 -18.49 3.35 -15.82
CA ILE A 200 -18.93 2.99 -17.17
C ILE A 200 -20.46 2.95 -17.21
N GLU A 201 -21.07 2.19 -16.31
CA GLU A 201 -22.54 2.04 -16.22
C GLU A 201 -23.24 3.36 -15.95
N TYR A 202 -22.73 4.16 -15.00
CA TYR A 202 -23.28 5.48 -14.71
C TYR A 202 -23.20 6.42 -15.91
N THR A 203 -22.11 6.37 -16.68
CA THR A 203 -21.94 7.18 -17.89
C THR A 203 -22.93 6.76 -18.97
N ASN A 204 -23.07 5.45 -19.20
CA ASN A 204 -24.03 4.90 -20.16
C ASN A 204 -25.47 5.21 -19.76
N ALA A 205 -25.79 5.21 -18.46
CA ALA A 205 -27.13 5.49 -17.97
C ALA A 205 -27.61 6.93 -18.25
N LYS A 206 -26.71 7.86 -18.58
CA LYS A 206 -27.07 9.26 -18.88
C LYS A 206 -27.91 9.42 -20.15
N ILE A 207 -27.97 8.43 -21.03
CA ILE A 207 -28.83 8.51 -22.23
C ILE A 207 -30.31 8.30 -21.90
N TYR A 208 -30.63 7.64 -20.78
CA TYR A 208 -32.01 7.25 -20.45
C TYR A 208 -32.77 8.35 -19.70
N PRO A 209 -34.11 8.45 -19.87
CA PRO A 209 -34.95 9.33 -19.06
C PRO A 209 -34.87 9.06 -17.56
N MET A 210 -35.23 10.06 -16.74
CA MET A 210 -35.09 10.01 -15.27
C MET A 210 -35.70 8.75 -14.62
N VAL A 211 -36.90 8.34 -15.03
CA VAL A 211 -37.62 7.21 -14.42
C VAL A 211 -36.85 5.89 -14.62
N LEU A 212 -36.41 5.61 -15.84
CA LEU A 212 -35.59 4.43 -16.14
C LEU A 212 -34.24 4.52 -15.44
N ARG A 213 -33.61 5.69 -15.50
CA ARG A 213 -32.31 5.94 -14.88
C ARG A 213 -32.36 5.72 -13.37
N TYR A 214 -33.43 6.11 -12.68
CA TYR A 214 -33.59 5.89 -11.25
C TYR A 214 -33.48 4.41 -10.87
N THR A 215 -34.15 3.53 -11.61
CA THR A 215 -34.04 2.08 -11.41
C THR A 215 -32.61 1.60 -11.66
N MET A 216 -32.00 2.02 -12.77
CA MET A 216 -30.61 1.67 -13.09
C MET A 216 -29.62 2.10 -12.00
N LEU A 217 -29.74 3.32 -11.47
CA LEU A 217 -28.84 3.80 -10.41
C LEU A 217 -28.96 2.96 -9.13
N LYS A 218 -30.18 2.50 -8.79
CA LYS A 218 -30.36 1.60 -7.64
C LYS A 218 -29.70 0.26 -7.89
N ASP A 219 -29.87 -0.29 -9.09
CA ASP A 219 -29.37 -1.62 -9.41
C ASP A 219 -27.84 -1.62 -9.48
N MET A 220 -27.20 -0.61 -10.07
CA MET A 220 -25.74 -0.42 -10.01
C MET A 220 -25.18 -0.47 -8.56
N ILE A 221 -25.86 0.19 -7.62
CA ILE A 221 -25.42 0.21 -6.22
C ILE A 221 -25.62 -1.17 -5.58
N LYS A 222 -26.76 -1.83 -5.83
CA LYS A 222 -27.01 -3.19 -5.32
C LYS A 222 -26.03 -4.20 -5.90
N ASP A 223 -25.68 -4.08 -7.18
CA ASP A 223 -24.76 -4.99 -7.85
C ASP A 223 -23.38 -4.94 -7.19
N ILE A 224 -22.92 -3.74 -6.81
CA ILE A 224 -21.73 -3.59 -5.96
C ILE A 224 -21.90 -4.28 -4.61
N MET A 225 -23.03 -4.05 -3.93
CA MET A 225 -23.30 -4.61 -2.60
C MET A 225 -23.35 -6.15 -2.59
N LEU A 226 -23.70 -6.76 -3.72
CA LEU A 226 -23.79 -8.21 -3.87
C LEU A 226 -22.51 -8.81 -4.47
N HIS A 227 -21.55 -7.97 -4.87
CA HIS A 227 -20.33 -8.43 -5.52
C HIS A 227 -19.39 -9.11 -4.50
N PRO A 228 -18.79 -10.27 -4.83
CA PRO A 228 -17.89 -10.99 -3.92
C PRO A 228 -16.71 -10.13 -3.44
N ASP A 229 -16.06 -9.40 -4.35
CA ASP A 229 -14.93 -8.52 -3.99
C ASP A 229 -15.31 -7.41 -2.99
N TYR A 230 -16.56 -6.96 -2.98
CA TYR A 230 -17.04 -6.00 -1.97
C TYR A 230 -17.38 -6.71 -0.65
N MET A 231 -18.05 -7.86 -0.73
CA MET A 231 -18.47 -8.65 0.43
C MET A 231 -17.28 -9.16 1.26
N GLU A 232 -16.16 -9.48 0.60
CA GLU A 232 -14.93 -9.88 1.28
C GLU A 232 -14.38 -8.77 2.18
N VAL A 233 -14.50 -7.51 1.75
CA VAL A 233 -13.86 -6.37 2.43
C VAL A 233 -14.79 -5.60 3.36
N CYS A 234 -16.11 -5.66 3.16
CA CYS A 234 -17.06 -4.88 3.97
C CYS A 234 -17.19 -5.37 5.42
N HIS A 235 -16.68 -6.57 5.71
CA HIS A 235 -16.64 -7.17 7.05
C HIS A 235 -15.27 -7.08 7.71
N GLU A 236 -14.27 -6.54 7.03
CA GLU A 236 -12.98 -6.23 7.65
C GLU A 236 -13.19 -5.09 8.63
N VAL A 237 -13.35 -5.44 9.91
CA VAL A 237 -13.40 -4.49 11.03
C VAL A 237 -12.18 -3.58 10.94
N ASP A 238 -12.40 -2.27 11.00
CA ASP A 238 -11.32 -1.29 11.12
C ASP A 238 -10.60 -1.57 12.45
N ALA A 239 -9.55 -2.37 12.39
CA ALA A 239 -8.70 -2.78 13.51
C ALA A 239 -7.61 -1.75 13.77
#